data_AF-A0A7S3RLM4-F1
#
_entry.id   AF-A0A7S3RLM4-F1
#
_cell.length_a   1.000
_cell.length_b   1.000
_cell.length_c   1.000
_cell.angle_alpha   90.00
_cell.angle_beta   90.00
_cell.angle_gamma   90.00
#
_symmetry.space_group_name_H-M   'P 1'
#
loop_
_entity.id
_entity.type
_entity.pdbx_description
1 polymer ?
#
loop_
_entity_poly.entity_id
_entity_poly.type
_entity_poly.pdbx_seq_one_letter_code
_entity_poly.pdbx_strand_id
1 'polypeptide(L)'
;NGELDQEELVRFLTSLGFTPLRKMLREAYEMVDSDNSGTLSFEEVVLLLHVYRHSEGFTHDEIHSLTQIFNREKTSAGMRDGDYIPATQLASFLMQFFGPVCADQAKKLEEEAKGAGRQQAPDDDDEEKEKEKEREKEKAK
;
A
#
# COMPACT_ATOMS: atom_id res chain seq x y z
N ASN A 1 13.69 -28.11 14.09
CA ASN A 1 13.23 -29.30 13.34
C ASN A 1 12.84 -28.95 11.91
N GLY A 2 13.58 -28.07 11.21
CA GLY A 2 13.23 -27.66 9.83
C GLY A 2 11.93 -26.85 9.67
N GLU A 3 11.07 -26.89 10.67
CA GLU A 3 9.79 -26.20 10.74
C GLU A 3 9.85 -25.03 11.75
N LEU A 4 8.91 -24.10 11.62
CA LEU A 4 8.71 -22.95 12.51
C LEU A 4 7.39 -23.07 13.28
N ASP A 5 7.45 -22.89 14.60
CA ASP A 5 6.23 -22.66 15.38
C ASP A 5 5.74 -21.20 15.29
N GLN A 6 4.59 -20.91 15.92
CA GLN A 6 3.98 -19.59 15.87
C GLN A 6 4.86 -18.47 16.47
N GLU A 7 5.62 -18.76 17.54
CA GLU A 7 6.50 -17.77 18.16
C GLU A 7 7.76 -17.52 17.32
N GLU A 8 8.33 -18.59 16.76
CA GLU A 8 9.46 -18.54 15.85
C GLU A 8 9.11 -17.79 14.56
N LEU A 9 7.91 -17.99 14.01
CA LEU A 9 7.41 -17.25 12.86
C LEU A 9 7.32 -15.74 13.14
N VAL A 10 6.80 -15.33 14.30
CA VAL A 10 6.73 -13.91 14.68
C VAL A 10 8.13 -13.30 14.72
N ARG A 11 9.09 -14.00 15.34
CA ARG A 11 10.49 -13.54 15.41
C ARG A 11 11.11 -13.45 14.02
N PHE A 12 10.86 -14.44 13.18
CA PHE A 12 11.33 -14.46 11.79
C PHE A 12 10.79 -13.27 10.99
N LEU A 13 9.48 -13.04 11.00
CA LEU A 13 8.87 -11.90 10.32
C LEU A 13 9.36 -10.55 10.87
N THR A 14 9.52 -10.44 12.19
CA THR A 14 10.09 -9.24 12.82
C THR A 14 11.54 -9.01 12.37
N SER A 15 12.34 -10.07 12.21
CA SER A 15 13.72 -9.98 11.71
C SER A 15 13.79 -9.49 10.26
N LEU A 16 12.73 -9.71 9.47
CA LEU A 16 12.58 -9.18 8.12
C LEU A 16 12.05 -7.75 8.09
N GLY A 17 11.76 -7.15 9.25
CA GLY A 17 11.21 -5.80 9.36
C GLY A 17 9.68 -5.72 9.29
N PHE A 18 8.98 -6.85 9.26
CA PHE A 18 7.52 -6.86 9.30
C PHE A 18 7.02 -6.73 10.75
N THR A 19 5.87 -6.10 10.93
CA THR A 19 5.14 -6.10 12.21
C THR A 19 3.84 -6.86 12.04
N PRO A 20 3.87 -8.20 12.09
CA PRO A 20 2.69 -9.00 11.78
C PRO A 20 1.65 -8.87 12.90
N LEU A 21 0.40 -8.57 12.53
CA LEU A 21 -0.72 -8.58 13.46
C LEU A 21 -1.11 -10.02 13.79
N ARG A 22 -1.40 -10.31 15.06
CA ARG A 22 -1.80 -11.65 15.52
C ARG A 22 -3.01 -12.22 14.77
N LYS A 23 -3.96 -11.35 14.38
CA LYS A 23 -5.16 -11.76 13.65
C LYS A 23 -4.82 -12.24 12.24
N MET A 24 -3.99 -11.46 11.53
CA MET A 24 -3.49 -11.80 10.20
C MET A 24 -2.63 -13.06 10.23
N LEU A 25 -1.75 -13.22 11.22
CA LEU A 25 -0.94 -14.44 11.35
C LEU A 25 -1.78 -15.69 11.53
N ARG A 26 -2.87 -15.62 12.30
CA ARG A 26 -3.77 -16.74 12.51
C ARG A 26 -4.47 -17.14 11.21
N GLU A 27 -5.02 -16.17 10.50
CA GLU A 27 -5.68 -16.40 9.20
C GLU A 27 -4.70 -16.95 8.17
N ALA A 28 -3.48 -16.40 8.12
CA ALA A 28 -2.43 -16.90 7.25
C ALA A 28 -2.04 -18.34 7.61
N TYR A 29 -1.90 -18.66 8.90
CA TYR A 29 -1.65 -20.02 9.37
C TYR A 29 -2.74 -20.99 8.91
N GLU A 30 -4.01 -20.68 9.16
CA GLU A 30 -5.15 -21.51 8.77
C GLU A 30 -5.24 -21.72 7.24
N MET A 31 -4.67 -20.80 6.46
CA MET A 31 -4.63 -20.88 5.01
C MET A 31 -3.47 -21.73 4.47
N VAL A 32 -2.31 -21.71 5.13
CA VAL A 32 -1.10 -22.38 4.62
C VAL A 32 -0.78 -23.72 5.29
N ASP A 33 -1.15 -23.89 6.57
CA ASP A 33 -0.95 -25.12 7.36
C ASP A 33 -1.89 -26.22 6.87
N SER A 34 -1.48 -26.87 5.77
CA SER A 34 -2.33 -27.80 5.02
C SER A 34 -2.42 -29.14 5.72
N ASP A 35 -1.42 -29.49 6.53
CA ASP A 35 -1.35 -30.74 7.26
C ASP A 35 -1.87 -30.63 8.70
N ASN A 36 -2.21 -29.41 9.17
CA ASN A 36 -2.63 -29.10 10.53
C ASN A 36 -1.63 -29.59 11.59
N SER A 37 -0.34 -29.54 11.27
CA SER A 37 0.74 -29.91 12.19
C SER A 37 0.88 -28.90 13.34
N GLY A 38 0.42 -27.66 13.13
CA GLY A 38 0.62 -26.56 14.07
C GLY A 38 2.01 -25.93 13.98
N THR A 39 2.83 -26.38 13.03
CA THR A 39 4.14 -25.81 12.65
C THR A 39 4.11 -25.52 11.15
N LEU A 40 5.07 -24.73 10.65
CA LEU A 40 5.19 -24.43 9.22
C LEU A 40 6.50 -24.95 8.67
N SER A 41 6.41 -25.77 7.63
CA SER A 41 7.52 -26.13 6.77
C SER A 41 8.03 -24.92 5.97
N PHE A 42 9.21 -25.05 5.37
CA PHE A 42 9.79 -23.98 4.55
C PHE A 42 8.87 -23.57 3.39
N GLU A 43 8.25 -24.53 2.72
CA GLU A 43 7.29 -24.29 1.64
C GLU A 43 6.08 -23.48 2.11
N GLU A 44 5.53 -23.79 3.27
CA GLU A 44 4.37 -23.07 3.84
C GLU A 44 4.72 -21.66 4.28
N VAL A 45 5.93 -21.45 4.82
CA VAL A 45 6.44 -20.09 5.13
C VAL A 45 6.57 -19.25 3.86
N VAL A 46 7.04 -19.83 2.75
CA VAL A 46 7.13 -19.12 1.46
C VAL A 46 5.74 -18.74 0.95
N LEU A 47 4.75 -19.63 1.06
CA LEU A 47 3.36 -19.33 0.72
C LEU A 47 2.80 -18.22 1.62
N LEU A 48 3.07 -18.26 2.92
CA LEU A 48 2.66 -17.23 3.87
C LEU A 48 3.23 -15.86 3.50
N LEU A 49 4.51 -15.79 3.14
CA LEU A 49 5.14 -14.54 2.68
C LEU A 49 4.51 -14.03 1.37
N HIS A 50 4.11 -14.94 0.48
CA HIS A 50 3.40 -14.57 -0.74
C HIS A 50 2.03 -13.96 -0.44
N VAL A 51 1.26 -14.55 0.48
CA VAL A 51 -0.02 -14.01 0.95
C VAL A 51 0.19 -12.65 1.63
N TYR A 52 1.17 -12.55 2.54
CA TYR A 52 1.51 -11.31 3.23
C TYR A 52 1.83 -10.18 2.25
N ARG A 53 2.55 -10.46 1.17
CA ARG A 53 2.88 -9.46 0.15
C ARG A 53 1.67 -8.95 -0.63
N HIS A 54 0.61 -9.75 -0.75
CA HIS A 54 -0.62 -9.32 -1.43
C HIS A 54 -1.59 -8.62 -0.49
N SER A 55 -1.60 -9.01 0.78
CA SER A 55 -2.48 -8.42 1.79
C SER A 55 -1.87 -7.25 2.56
N GLU A 56 -0.55 -7.04 2.45
CA GLU A 56 0.22 -6.01 3.19
C GLU A 56 -0.05 -6.04 4.71
N GLY A 57 -0.34 -7.23 5.26
CA GLY A 57 -0.64 -7.42 6.68
C GLY A 57 -2.10 -7.21 7.08
N PHE A 58 -3.00 -6.91 6.15
CA PHE A 58 -4.44 -6.91 6.40
C PHE A 58 -5.03 -8.33 6.34
N THR A 59 -6.06 -8.56 7.14
CA THR A 59 -6.94 -9.74 7.06
C THR A 59 -7.88 -9.63 5.86
N HIS A 60 -8.42 -10.76 5.38
CA HIS A 60 -9.42 -10.74 4.30
C HIS A 60 -10.63 -9.87 4.65
N ASP A 61 -11.12 -9.95 5.89
CA ASP A 61 -12.23 -9.12 6.39
C ASP A 61 -11.91 -7.62 6.36
N GLU A 62 -10.68 -7.25 6.70
CA GLU A 62 -10.21 -5.86 6.68
C GLU A 62 -10.11 -5.33 5.25
N ILE A 63 -9.55 -6.12 4.32
CA ILE A 63 -9.51 -5.79 2.89
C ILE A 63 -10.92 -5.60 2.35
N HIS A 64 -11.84 -6.51 2.69
CA HIS A 64 -13.24 -6.41 2.29
C HIS A 64 -13.89 -5.12 2.82
N SER A 65 -13.67 -4.81 4.10
CA SER A 65 -14.19 -3.61 4.75
C SER A 65 -13.61 -2.32 4.12
N LEU A 66 -12.30 -2.27 3.88
CA LEU A 66 -11.65 -1.16 3.20
C LEU A 66 -12.22 -0.94 1.78
N THR A 67 -12.43 -2.03 1.04
CA THR A 67 -13.03 -2.00 -0.30
C THR A 67 -14.45 -1.45 -0.26
N GLN A 68 -15.27 -1.86 0.72
CA GLN A 68 -16.63 -1.33 0.89
C GLN A 68 -16.63 0.16 1.22
N ILE A 69 -15.77 0.61 2.13
CA ILE A 69 -15.64 2.03 2.49
C ILE A 69 -15.21 2.83 1.25
N PHE A 70 -14.25 2.32 0.47
CA PHE A 70 -13.75 2.99 -0.73
C PHE A 70 -14.85 3.17 -1.79
N ASN A 71 -15.61 2.10 -2.06
CA ASN A 71 -16.73 2.15 -3.00
C ASN A 71 -17.85 3.09 -2.55
N ARG A 72 -18.08 3.19 -1.24
CA ARG A 72 -19.02 4.17 -0.68
C ARG A 72 -18.54 5.59 -0.91
N GLU A 73 -17.28 5.91 -0.59
CA GLU A 73 -16.71 7.26 -0.77
C GLU A 73 -16.72 7.67 -2.26
N LYS A 74 -16.40 6.73 -3.17
CA LYS A 74 -16.51 6.94 -4.63
C LYS A 74 -17.93 7.35 -5.03
N THR A 75 -18.94 6.68 -4.48
CA THR A 75 -20.35 6.99 -4.76
C THR A 75 -20.75 8.36 -4.19
N SER A 76 -20.33 8.68 -2.97
CA SER A 76 -20.59 9.97 -2.30
C SER A 76 -19.96 11.16 -3.04
N ALA A 77 -18.80 10.95 -3.66
CA ALA A 77 -18.10 11.97 -4.45
C ALA A 77 -18.75 12.24 -5.83
N GLY A 78 -19.84 11.54 -6.18
CA GLY A 78 -20.51 11.68 -7.48
C GLY A 78 -19.68 11.16 -8.66
N MET A 79 -18.63 10.37 -8.39
CA MET A 79 -17.71 9.86 -9.40
C MET A 79 -18.32 8.63 -10.08
N ARG A 80 -18.58 8.74 -11.40
CA ARG A 80 -19.20 7.67 -12.19
C ARG A 80 -18.22 6.81 -13.00
N ASP A 81 -16.99 7.27 -13.24
CA ASP A 81 -16.08 6.60 -14.21
C ASP A 81 -14.62 6.44 -13.76
N GLY A 82 -14.27 6.72 -12.50
CA GLY A 82 -12.88 6.62 -12.02
C GLY A 82 -12.69 5.62 -10.88
N ASP A 83 -11.66 4.77 -10.93
CA ASP A 83 -11.21 3.92 -9.81
C ASP A 83 -10.33 4.67 -8.80
N TYR A 84 -10.61 5.96 -8.61
CA TYR A 84 -9.84 6.84 -7.76
C TYR A 84 -10.76 7.67 -6.86
N ILE A 85 -10.29 7.96 -5.65
CA ILE A 85 -10.86 8.96 -4.75
C ILE A 85 -9.95 10.19 -4.72
N PRO A 86 -10.49 11.42 -4.60
CA PRO A 86 -9.67 12.61 -4.43
C PRO A 86 -8.77 12.51 -3.20
N ALA A 87 -7.53 13.01 -3.30
CA ALA A 87 -6.60 13.03 -2.16
C ALA A 87 -7.18 13.72 -0.91
N THR A 88 -8.04 14.72 -1.09
CA THR A 88 -8.76 15.43 0.00
C THR A 88 -9.74 14.56 0.80
N GLN A 89 -10.04 13.34 0.33
CA GLN A 89 -10.90 12.38 1.02
C GLN A 89 -10.08 11.25 1.67
N LEU A 90 -8.76 11.21 1.46
CA LEU A 90 -7.90 10.16 1.98
C LEU A 90 -7.92 10.14 3.52
N ALA A 91 -7.85 11.30 4.18
CA ALA A 91 -7.86 11.33 5.64
C ALA A 91 -9.22 10.85 6.19
N SER A 92 -10.33 11.28 5.58
CA SER A 92 -11.68 10.85 5.96
C SER A 92 -11.85 9.33 5.80
N PHE A 93 -11.42 8.79 4.67
CA PHE A 93 -11.44 7.36 4.37
C PHE A 93 -10.67 6.55 5.44
N LEU A 94 -9.43 6.95 5.74
CA LEU A 94 -8.59 6.26 6.73
C LEU A 94 -9.17 6.35 8.14
N MET A 95 -9.69 7.52 8.53
CA MET A 95 -10.34 7.72 9.82
C MET A 95 -11.63 6.90 9.96
N GLN A 96 -12.31 6.59 8.86
CA GLN A 96 -13.50 5.76 8.90
C GLN A 96 -13.18 4.28 9.16
N PHE A 97 -12.01 3.82 8.76
CA PHE A 97 -11.57 2.45 8.99
C PHE A 97 -10.80 2.29 10.32
N PHE A 98 -9.79 3.11 10.56
CA PHE A 98 -8.93 3.03 11.75
C PHE A 98 -9.45 3.85 12.96
N GLY A 99 -10.54 4.59 12.77
CA GLY A 99 -11.09 5.47 13.79
C GLY A 99 -10.28 6.77 13.97
N PRO A 100 -10.68 7.63 14.93
CA PRO A 100 -10.11 8.95 15.12
C PRO A 100 -8.66 8.93 15.62
N VAL A 101 -8.16 7.78 16.11
CA VAL A 101 -6.78 7.65 16.62
C VAL A 101 -5.74 7.88 15.52
N CYS A 102 -6.07 7.54 14.27
CA CYS A 102 -5.17 7.76 13.14
C CYS A 102 -5.24 9.18 12.55
N ALA A 103 -6.04 10.10 13.11
CA ALA A 103 -6.35 11.38 12.47
C ALA A 103 -5.10 12.19 12.09
N ASP A 104 -4.08 12.23 12.95
CA ASP A 104 -2.85 12.98 12.68
C ASP A 104 -2.04 12.34 11.53
N GLN A 105 -1.95 11.01 11.52
CA GLN A 105 -1.25 10.25 10.46
C GLN A 105 -2.01 10.34 9.14
N ALA A 106 -3.33 10.22 9.18
CA ALA A 106 -4.22 10.29 8.03
C ALA A 106 -4.18 11.67 7.37
N LYS A 107 -4.17 12.75 8.16
CA LYS A 107 -4.00 14.12 7.65
C LYS A 107 -2.62 14.34 7.04
N LYS A 108 -1.57 13.85 7.69
CA LYS A 108 -0.20 13.95 7.16
C LYS A 108 -0.09 13.25 5.80
N LEU A 109 -0.63 12.03 5.70
CA LEU A 109 -0.62 11.27 4.46
C LEU A 109 -1.47 11.93 3.37
N GLU A 110 -2.60 12.53 3.72
CA GLU A 110 -3.41 13.32 2.79
C GLU A 110 -2.63 14.53 2.23
N GLU A 111 -1.90 15.26 3.07
CA GLU A 111 -1.06 16.37 2.61
C GLU A 111 0.10 15.89 1.72
N GLU A 112 0.72 14.76 2.06
CA GLU A 112 1.75 14.13 1.23
C GLU A 112 1.17 13.69 -0.14
N ALA A 113 -0.02 13.10 -0.17
CA ALA A 113 -0.69 12.69 -1.41
C ALA A 113 -1.09 13.89 -2.29
N LYS A 114 -1.53 15.01 -1.68
CA LYS A 114 -1.77 16.28 -2.41
C LYS A 114 -0.47 16.88 -2.95
N GLY A 115 0.62 16.79 -2.17
CA GLY A 115 1.94 17.32 -2.52
C GLY A 115 2.65 16.51 -3.59
N ALA A 116 2.48 15.19 -3.61
CA ALA A 116 3.03 14.31 -4.64
C ALA A 116 2.47 14.61 -6.04
N GLY A 117 1.24 15.12 -6.14
CA GLY A 117 0.66 15.64 -7.37
C GLY A 117 1.29 16.94 -7.89
N ARG A 118 2.27 17.53 -7.17
CA ARG A 118 2.94 18.79 -7.53
C ARG A 118 4.37 18.61 -8.07
N GLN A 119 4.90 17.38 -8.15
CA GLN A 119 6.27 17.09 -8.58
C GLN A 119 6.38 16.25 -9.87
N GLN A 120 5.33 16.20 -10.68
CA GLN A 120 5.39 15.85 -12.11
C GLN A 120 4.63 16.96 -12.86
N ALA A 121 5.19 17.77 -13.74
CA ALA A 121 6.35 17.62 -14.62
C ALA A 121 7.28 18.86 -14.57
N PRO A 122 8.60 18.72 -14.85
CA PRO A 122 9.28 19.78 -15.58
C PRO A 122 8.64 19.85 -16.97
N ASP A 123 8.15 21.03 -17.36
CA ASP A 123 7.66 21.26 -18.72
C ASP A 123 8.78 20.88 -19.71
N ASP A 124 8.56 19.83 -20.50
CA ASP A 124 9.45 19.41 -21.61
C ASP A 124 9.63 20.52 -22.68
N ASP A 125 8.93 21.66 -22.54
CA ASP A 125 9.02 22.83 -23.41
C ASP A 125 10.28 23.69 -23.20
N ASP A 126 11.01 23.55 -22.09
CA ASP A 126 12.23 24.34 -21.85
C ASP A 126 13.48 23.73 -22.48
N GLU A 127 13.53 22.40 -22.67
CA GLU A 127 14.67 21.74 -23.33
C GLU A 127 14.69 21.96 -24.85
N GLU A 128 13.52 22.15 -25.48
CA GLU A 128 13.43 22.43 -26.92
C GLU A 128 13.82 23.89 -27.23
N LYS A 129 13.49 24.84 -26.35
CA LYS A 129 13.86 26.26 -26.50
C LYS A 129 15.35 26.52 -26.32
N GLU A 130 16.06 25.76 -25.48
CA GLU A 130 17.52 25.87 -25.38
C GLU A 130 18.22 25.25 -26.60
N LYS A 131 17.75 24.10 -27.10
CA LYS A 131 18.32 23.46 -28.30
C LYS A 131 18.08 24.29 -29.57
N GLU A 132 16.96 25.01 -29.67
CA GLU A 132 16.69 25.89 -30.80
C GLU A 132 17.58 27.15 -30.78
N LYS A 133 17.81 27.74 -29.60
CA LYS A 133 18.73 28.88 -29.43
C LYS A 133 20.20 28.52 -29.71
N GLU A 134 20.64 27.31 -29.37
CA GLU A 134 22.00 26.86 -29.73
C GLU A 134 22.14 26.62 -31.23
N ARG A 135 21.12 26.05 -31.89
CA ARG A 135 21.13 25.85 -33.35
C ARG A 135 21.10 27.15 -34.14
N GLU A 136 20.45 28.20 -33.64
CA GLU A 136 20.48 29.52 -34.29
C GLU A 136 21.83 30.23 -34.12
N LYS A 137 22.50 30.06 -32.96
CA LYS A 137 23.84 30.62 -32.74
C LYS A 137 24.92 29.97 -33.59
N GLU A 138 24.80 28.68 -33.90
CA GLU A 138 25.76 27.96 -34.73
C GLU A 138 25.61 28.29 -36.24
N LYS A 139 24.40 28.68 -36.69
CA LYS A 139 24.16 29.14 -38.07
C LYS A 139 24.55 30.59 -38.34
N ALA A 140 24.81 31.38 -37.29
CA ALA A 140 25.16 32.80 -37.39
C ALA A 140 26.69 33.05 -37.34
N LYS A 141 27.51 32.00 -37.36
CA LYS A 141 28.97 32.06 -37.34
C LYS A 141 29.56 31.43 -38.59
#